data_AF-F1YSC4-F1
#
_entry.id   AF-F1YSC4-F1
#
_cell.length_a   1.000
_cell.length_b   1.000
_cell.length_c   1.000
_cell.angle_alpha   90.00
_cell.angle_beta   90.00
_cell.angle_gamma   90.00
#
_symmetry.space_group_name_H-M   'P 1'
#
loop_
_entity.id
_entity.type
_entity.pdbx_description
1 polymer ?
#
loop_
_entity_poly.entity_id
_entity_poly.type
_entity_poly.pdbx_seq_one_letter_code
_entity_poly.pdbx_strand_id
1 'polypeptide(L)'
;MTNHARPFGAPRLTGWLIPASFSSLLPKEGVHVMPFEIRGRFPLDAIVNVRLTTDEKDRLKEDADLAGMSVSELIRRRYFGRPIVPHADIVMIRELRRLGGLLKHLYLSSNGQHAQETLATLHALKGAIEAISRDHQKS
;
A
#
# COMPACT_ATOMS: atom_id res chain seq x y z
N MET A 1 24.70 -55.29 -8.15
CA MET A 1 25.50 -54.06 -8.35
C MET A 1 24.85 -52.96 -7.53
N THR A 2 25.44 -52.66 -6.39
CA THR A 2 24.98 -51.70 -5.39
C THR A 2 25.31 -50.28 -5.84
N ASN A 3 24.32 -49.39 -5.91
CA ASN A 3 24.56 -47.98 -6.22
C ASN A 3 24.57 -47.16 -4.92
N HIS A 4 25.76 -46.73 -4.51
CA HIS A 4 25.99 -45.91 -3.32
C HIS A 4 25.68 -44.44 -3.60
N ALA A 5 24.89 -43.83 -2.73
CA ALA A 5 24.76 -42.38 -2.62
C ALA A 5 26.09 -41.73 -2.21
N ARG A 6 26.44 -40.57 -2.81
CA ARG A 6 27.34 -39.57 -2.23
C ARG A 6 26.95 -38.13 -2.63
N PRO A 7 27.27 -37.12 -1.79
CA PRO A 7 26.55 -35.84 -1.73
C PRO A 7 27.19 -34.70 -2.54
N PHE A 8 26.39 -33.65 -2.71
CA PHE A 8 26.68 -32.33 -3.29
C PHE A 8 28.08 -31.77 -2.94
N GLY A 9 28.85 -31.42 -3.97
CA GLY A 9 30.11 -30.70 -3.86
C GLY A 9 29.89 -29.19 -3.69
N ALA A 10 30.36 -28.63 -2.57
CA ALA A 10 30.54 -27.20 -2.40
C ALA A 10 31.93 -26.78 -2.94
N PRO A 11 32.05 -25.69 -3.71
CA PRO A 11 33.36 -25.14 -4.03
C PRO A 11 33.95 -24.38 -2.83
N ARG A 12 35.17 -24.76 -2.45
CA ARG A 12 36.05 -23.99 -1.54
C ARG A 12 36.38 -22.64 -2.17
N LEU A 13 35.88 -21.55 -1.59
CA LEU A 13 36.36 -20.20 -1.91
C LEU A 13 37.61 -19.91 -1.07
N THR A 14 38.78 -20.12 -1.67
CA THR A 14 40.05 -19.59 -1.20
C THR A 14 40.11 -18.09 -1.45
N GLY A 15 40.52 -17.34 -0.43
CA GLY A 15 40.47 -15.88 -0.37
C GLY A 15 41.13 -15.16 -1.54
N TRP A 16 40.35 -14.30 -2.20
CA TRP A 16 40.85 -13.19 -2.97
C TRP A 16 40.71 -11.93 -2.12
N LEU A 17 41.84 -11.30 -1.80
CA LEU A 17 41.90 -9.96 -1.22
C LEU A 17 41.28 -8.97 -2.23
N ILE A 18 40.11 -8.44 -1.91
CA ILE A 18 39.52 -7.34 -2.67
C ILE A 18 40.39 -6.10 -2.44
N PRO A 19 40.94 -5.45 -3.50
CA PRO A 19 41.72 -4.23 -3.33
C PRO A 19 40.86 -3.13 -2.71
N ALA A 20 41.43 -2.37 -1.76
CA ALA A 20 40.73 -1.35 -0.98
C ALA A 20 40.04 -0.26 -1.84
N SER A 21 40.48 -0.09 -3.09
CA SER A 21 39.89 0.80 -4.09
C SER A 21 38.54 0.35 -4.65
N PHE A 22 38.12 -0.90 -4.40
CA PHE A 22 36.82 -1.44 -4.83
C PHE A 22 35.75 -1.45 -3.72
N SER A 23 36.11 -1.05 -2.49
CA SER A 23 35.20 -1.02 -1.33
C SER A 23 34.06 0.01 -1.50
N SER A 24 34.26 1.06 -2.30
CA SER A 24 33.25 2.08 -2.61
C SER A 24 32.15 1.63 -3.58
N LEU A 25 32.35 0.49 -4.27
CA LEU A 25 31.40 -0.13 -5.19
C LEU A 25 30.62 -1.28 -4.54
N LEU A 26 30.94 -1.66 -3.31
CA LEU A 26 30.06 -2.50 -2.52
C LEU A 26 28.82 -1.66 -2.19
N PRO A 27 27.60 -2.15 -2.48
CA PRO A 27 26.39 -1.46 -2.06
C PRO A 27 26.50 -1.28 -0.56
N LYS A 28 26.62 -0.01 -0.13
CA LYS A 28 26.47 0.37 1.27
C LYS A 28 25.18 -0.27 1.70
N GLU A 29 25.19 -1.00 2.81
CA GLU A 29 23.99 -1.49 3.48
C GLU A 29 23.14 -0.28 3.87
N GLY A 30 22.47 0.30 2.86
CA GLY A 30 21.30 1.11 3.04
C GLY A 30 20.32 0.18 3.70
N VAL A 31 19.86 0.58 4.87
CA VAL A 31 18.69 0.01 5.53
C VAL A 31 17.65 -0.22 4.44
N HIS A 32 17.55 -1.44 3.93
CA HIS A 32 16.42 -1.84 3.12
C HIS A 32 15.28 -1.88 4.13
N VAL A 33 14.58 -0.75 4.24
CA VAL A 33 13.33 -0.67 5.00
C VAL A 33 12.43 -1.71 4.35
N MET A 34 12.35 -2.90 4.94
CA MET A 34 11.42 -3.91 4.53
C MET A 34 10.04 -3.25 4.66
N PRO A 35 9.28 -3.05 3.56
CA PRO A 35 8.10 -2.17 3.53
C PRO A 35 6.92 -2.74 4.35
N PHE A 36 7.15 -3.79 5.12
CA PHE A 36 6.15 -4.49 5.90
C PHE A 36 6.16 -3.92 7.31
N GLU A 37 5.52 -2.77 7.49
CA GLU A 37 5.12 -2.34 8.82
C GLU A 37 4.19 -3.41 9.42
N ILE A 38 4.43 -3.82 10.67
CA ILE A 38 3.52 -4.70 11.40
C ILE A 38 2.20 -3.93 11.59
N ARG A 39 1.20 -4.25 10.78
CA ARG A 39 -0.12 -3.63 10.85
C ARG A 39 -1.03 -4.44 11.77
N GLY A 40 -1.33 -3.89 12.95
CA GLY A 40 -2.34 -4.42 13.87
C GLY A 40 -1.88 -4.52 15.34
N ARG A 41 -2.81 -4.93 16.20
CA ARG A 41 -2.56 -5.08 17.65
C ARG A 41 -1.70 -6.31 17.99
N PHE A 42 -1.71 -7.32 17.12
CA PHE A 42 -0.96 -8.56 17.25
C PHE A 42 -0.27 -8.90 15.93
N PRO A 43 0.96 -9.44 15.95
CA PRO A 43 1.67 -9.85 14.74
C PRO A 43 0.97 -11.03 14.06
N LEU A 44 1.13 -11.15 12.73
CA LEU A 44 0.72 -12.33 11.98
C LEU A 44 1.78 -13.42 12.18
N ASP A 45 1.36 -14.60 12.63
CA ASP A 45 2.23 -15.71 13.05
C ASP A 45 2.11 -16.97 12.19
N ALA A 46 1.09 -17.04 11.30
CA ALA A 46 0.84 -18.17 10.41
C ALA A 46 0.76 -17.78 8.93
N ILE A 47 1.11 -18.71 8.05
CA ILE A 47 1.11 -18.55 6.58
C ILE A 47 0.12 -19.55 5.94
N VAL A 48 -0.66 -19.08 4.98
CA VAL A 48 -1.52 -19.90 4.13
C VAL A 48 -0.97 -19.91 2.70
N ASN A 49 -0.66 -21.09 2.17
CA ASN A 49 -0.22 -21.26 0.79
C ASN A 49 -1.41 -21.61 -0.11
N VAL A 50 -1.67 -20.80 -1.14
CA VAL A 50 -2.78 -20.99 -2.09
C VAL A 50 -2.20 -21.26 -3.47
N ARG A 51 -2.67 -22.31 -4.15
CA ARG A 51 -2.32 -22.57 -5.56
C ARG A 51 -3.18 -21.68 -6.45
N LEU A 52 -2.53 -20.96 -7.37
CA LEU A 52 -3.15 -20.05 -8.32
C LEU A 52 -2.55 -20.30 -9.69
N THR A 53 -3.35 -20.09 -10.72
CA THR A 53 -2.84 -19.84 -12.07
C THR A 53 -2.06 -18.51 -12.10
N THR A 54 -1.26 -18.30 -13.14
CA THR A 54 -0.54 -17.05 -13.35
C THR A 54 -1.51 -15.87 -13.43
N ASP A 55 -2.58 -16.01 -14.22
CA ASP A 55 -3.58 -14.96 -14.44
C ASP A 55 -4.36 -14.59 -13.17
N GLU A 56 -4.64 -15.56 -12.29
CA GLU A 56 -5.25 -15.27 -10.98
C GLU A 56 -4.30 -14.51 -10.06
N LYS A 57 -3.02 -14.89 -10.06
CA LYS A 57 -2.00 -14.21 -9.26
C LYS A 57 -1.77 -12.77 -9.72
N ASP A 58 -1.80 -12.51 -11.02
CA ASP A 58 -1.59 -11.17 -11.56
C ASP A 58 -2.79 -10.26 -11.28
N ARG A 59 -4.03 -10.75 -11.46
CA ARG A 59 -5.24 -10.03 -11.04
C ARG A 59 -5.23 -9.69 -9.54
N LEU A 60 -4.77 -10.60 -8.69
CA LEU A 60 -4.63 -10.32 -7.24
C LEU A 60 -3.62 -9.21 -6.93
N LYS A 61 -2.54 -9.09 -7.71
CA LYS A 61 -1.58 -8.00 -7.55
C LYS A 61 -2.19 -6.68 -7.98
N GLU A 62 -2.84 -6.65 -9.15
CA GLU A 62 -3.51 -5.45 -9.67
C GLU A 62 -4.56 -4.92 -8.68
N ASP A 63 -5.44 -5.78 -8.17
CA ASP A 63 -6.42 -5.43 -7.14
C ASP A 63 -5.75 -4.85 -5.89
N ALA A 64 -4.65 -5.45 -5.45
CA ALA A 64 -3.93 -5.03 -4.25
C ALA A 64 -3.24 -3.67 -4.44
N ASP A 65 -2.67 -3.44 -5.62
CA ASP A 65 -2.05 -2.18 -6.03
C ASP A 65 -3.09 -1.05 -6.09
N LEU A 66 -4.26 -1.30 -6.69
CA LEU A 66 -5.39 -0.37 -6.72
C LEU A 66 -5.91 -0.04 -5.31
N ALA A 67 -5.91 -1.03 -4.42
CA ALA A 67 -6.30 -0.87 -3.02
C ALA A 67 -5.18 -0.28 -2.13
N GLY A 68 -3.96 -0.10 -2.65
CA GLY A 68 -2.81 0.42 -1.90
C GLY A 68 -2.42 -0.44 -0.69
N MET A 69 -2.56 -1.77 -0.81
CA MET A 69 -2.21 -2.72 0.24
C MET A 69 -1.52 -3.97 -0.33
N SER A 70 -0.93 -4.80 0.52
CA SER A 70 -0.33 -6.04 0.04
C SER A 70 -1.40 -7.06 -0.36
N VAL A 71 -1.05 -8.00 -1.25
CA VAL A 71 -1.93 -9.11 -1.66
C VAL A 71 -2.45 -9.90 -0.47
N SER A 72 -1.59 -10.18 0.52
CA SER A 72 -1.99 -10.88 1.75
C SER A 72 -2.98 -10.08 2.60
N GLU A 73 -2.82 -8.76 2.68
CA GLU A 73 -3.76 -7.90 3.38
C GLU A 73 -5.10 -7.83 2.65
N LEU A 74 -5.10 -7.70 1.33
CA LEU A 74 -6.30 -7.74 0.49
C LEU A 74 -7.10 -9.03 0.73
N ILE A 75 -6.45 -10.19 0.62
CA ILE A 75 -7.10 -11.50 0.83
C ILE A 75 -7.66 -11.62 2.25
N ARG A 76 -6.89 -11.24 3.27
CA ARG A 76 -7.36 -11.29 4.66
C ARG A 76 -8.57 -10.39 4.88
N ARG A 77 -8.57 -9.17 4.31
CA ARG A 77 -9.74 -8.28 4.42
C ARG A 77 -10.96 -8.87 3.74
N ARG A 78 -10.80 -9.37 2.50
CA ARG A 78 -11.89 -10.00 1.74
C ARG A 78 -12.46 -11.23 2.47
N TYR A 79 -11.59 -12.07 3.02
CA TYR A 79 -12.00 -13.29 3.74
C TYR A 79 -12.67 -13.00 5.10
N PHE A 80 -12.12 -12.07 5.89
CA PHE A 80 -12.66 -11.73 7.20
C PHE A 80 -13.70 -10.57 7.17
N GLY A 81 -14.22 -10.22 6.00
CA GLY A 81 -15.30 -9.22 5.85
C GLY A 81 -14.92 -7.79 6.27
N ARG A 82 -13.64 -7.40 6.17
CA ARG A 82 -13.20 -6.04 6.46
C ARG A 82 -13.36 -5.18 5.20
N PRO A 83 -13.96 -3.98 5.28
CA PRO A 83 -14.12 -3.10 4.12
C PRO A 83 -12.79 -2.81 3.42
N ILE A 84 -12.80 -2.91 2.09
CA ILE A 84 -11.67 -2.55 1.22
C ILE A 84 -12.01 -1.19 0.61
N VAL A 85 -11.33 -0.15 1.09
CA VAL A 85 -11.47 1.19 0.52
C VAL A 85 -10.36 1.37 -0.52
N PRO A 86 -10.67 1.62 -1.80
CA PRO A 86 -9.67 1.91 -2.82
C PRO A 86 -8.75 3.06 -2.41
N HIS A 87 -7.46 2.97 -2.76
CA HIS A 87 -6.51 4.03 -2.41
C HIS A 87 -6.88 5.36 -3.09
N ALA A 88 -7.40 5.31 -4.32
CA ALA A 88 -7.86 6.47 -5.06
C ALA A 88 -8.96 7.24 -4.30
N ASP A 89 -9.91 6.55 -3.67
CA ASP A 89 -10.98 7.18 -2.88
C ASP A 89 -10.42 7.90 -1.65
N ILE A 90 -9.44 7.30 -0.99
CA ILE A 90 -8.74 7.91 0.15
C ILE A 90 -8.04 9.20 -0.29
N VAL A 91 -7.35 9.17 -1.42
CA VAL A 91 -6.68 10.35 -2.01
C VAL A 91 -7.70 11.42 -2.38
N MET A 92 -8.79 11.04 -3.05
CA MET A 92 -9.85 11.96 -3.46
C MET A 92 -10.49 12.65 -2.26
N ILE A 93 -10.84 11.90 -1.20
CA ILE A 93 -11.42 12.46 0.03
C ILE A 93 -10.43 13.43 0.70
N ARG A 94 -9.12 13.12 0.70
CA ARG A 94 -8.10 14.04 1.23
C ARG A 94 -8.06 15.35 0.46
N GLU A 95 -8.11 15.31 -0.87
CA GLU A 95 -8.11 16.52 -1.68
C GLU A 95 -9.40 17.34 -1.53
N LEU A 96 -10.57 16.68 -1.44
CA LEU A 96 -11.83 17.37 -1.15
C LEU A 96 -11.80 18.09 0.21
N ARG A 97 -11.19 17.47 1.24
CA ARG A 97 -10.98 18.10 2.55
C ARG A 97 -10.00 19.27 2.48
N ARG A 98 -8.93 19.14 1.70
CA ARG A 98 -7.96 20.22 1.45
C ARG A 98 -8.65 21.43 0.81
N LEU A 99 -9.45 21.20 -0.23
CA LEU A 99 -10.24 22.24 -0.90
C LEU A 99 -11.24 22.90 0.06
N GLY A 100 -11.90 22.12 0.93
CA GLY A 100 -12.78 22.68 1.97
C GLY A 100 -12.04 23.59 2.96
N GLY A 101 -10.80 23.24 3.32
CA GLY A 101 -9.93 24.09 4.13
C GLY A 101 -9.56 25.41 3.44
N LEU A 102 -9.24 25.36 2.14
CA LEU A 102 -8.97 26.55 1.32
C LEU A 102 -10.20 27.44 1.18
N LEU A 103 -11.38 26.85 0.98
CA LEU A 103 -12.65 27.57 0.91
C LEU A 103 -12.98 28.27 2.23
N LYS A 104 -12.78 27.59 3.37
CA LYS A 104 -12.90 28.20 4.70
C LYS A 104 -11.98 29.41 4.84
N HIS A 105 -10.72 29.27 4.44
CA HIS A 105 -9.76 30.36 4.49
C HIS A 105 -10.23 31.54 3.64
N LEU A 106 -10.64 31.30 2.40
CA LEU A 106 -11.15 32.33 1.49
C LEU A 106 -12.34 33.10 2.09
N TYR A 107 -13.31 32.40 2.67
CA TYR A 107 -14.48 33.01 3.32
C TYR A 107 -14.11 33.91 4.51
N LEU A 108 -13.15 33.48 5.34
CA LEU A 108 -12.67 34.28 6.46
C LEU A 108 -11.87 35.50 5.98
N SER A 109 -11.00 35.31 4.99
CA SER A 109 -10.22 36.41 4.38
C SER A 109 -11.10 37.41 3.64
N SER A 110 -12.24 37.00 3.11
CA SER A 110 -13.21 37.88 2.45
C SER A 110 -14.18 38.57 3.44
N ASN A 111 -14.02 38.33 4.75
CA ASN A 111 -14.94 38.77 5.81
C ASN A 111 -16.40 38.37 5.53
N GLY A 112 -16.59 37.16 5.01
CA GLY A 112 -17.92 36.60 4.74
C GLY A 112 -18.58 37.04 3.44
N GLN A 113 -17.87 37.75 2.55
CA GLN A 113 -18.36 37.98 1.19
C GLN A 113 -18.56 36.65 0.47
N HIS A 114 -19.63 36.55 -0.33
CA HIS A 114 -20.04 35.34 -1.05
C HIS A 114 -20.48 34.19 -0.13
N ALA A 115 -21.16 34.51 0.98
CA ALA A 115 -21.61 33.52 1.96
C ALA A 115 -22.52 32.45 1.34
N GLN A 116 -23.40 32.84 0.42
CA GLN A 116 -24.32 31.91 -0.25
C GLN A 116 -23.56 30.95 -1.18
N GLU A 117 -22.64 31.45 -2.01
CA GLU A 117 -21.83 30.61 -2.89
C GLU A 117 -20.90 29.69 -2.10
N THR A 118 -20.33 30.21 -1.00
CA THR A 118 -19.47 29.43 -0.08
C THR A 118 -20.26 28.27 0.53
N LEU A 119 -21.47 28.54 1.03
CA LEU A 119 -22.34 27.53 1.61
C LEU A 119 -22.75 26.47 0.58
N ALA A 120 -23.14 26.90 -0.63
CA ALA A 120 -23.49 26.00 -1.72
C ALA A 120 -22.30 25.07 -2.08
N THR A 121 -21.10 25.64 -2.17
CA THR A 121 -19.88 24.88 -2.45
C THR A 121 -19.54 23.91 -1.33
N LEU A 122 -19.68 24.31 -0.06
CA LEU A 122 -19.49 23.41 1.09
C LEU A 122 -20.47 22.24 1.07
N HIS A 123 -21.74 22.47 0.72
CA HIS A 123 -22.72 21.40 0.54
C HIS A 123 -22.33 20.46 -0.61
N ALA A 124 -21.85 20.99 -1.74
CA ALA A 124 -21.37 20.18 -2.85
C ALA A 124 -20.17 19.30 -2.46
N LEU A 125 -19.17 19.86 -1.76
CA LEU A 125 -18.02 19.12 -1.25
C LEU A 125 -18.45 18.02 -0.27
N LYS A 126 -19.37 18.34 0.66
CA LYS A 126 -19.94 17.35 1.59
C LYS A 126 -20.63 16.22 0.83
N GLY A 127 -21.48 16.55 -0.15
CA GLY A 127 -22.19 15.57 -0.97
C GLY A 127 -21.24 14.65 -1.74
N ALA A 128 -20.16 15.19 -2.32
CA ALA A 128 -19.14 14.42 -3.02
C ALA A 128 -18.40 13.44 -2.09
N ILE A 129 -17.98 13.89 -0.90
CA ILE A 129 -17.34 13.01 0.10
C ILE A 129 -18.29 11.89 0.52
N GLU A 130 -19.56 12.20 0.74
CA GLU A 130 -20.57 11.20 1.12
C GLU A 130 -20.86 10.19 -0.01
N ALA A 131 -20.84 10.62 -1.27
CA ALA A 131 -20.99 9.73 -2.42
C ALA A 131 -19.86 8.69 -2.48
N ILE A 132 -18.61 9.16 -2.44
CA ILE A 132 -17.42 8.29 -2.38
C ILE A 132 -17.47 7.39 -1.12
N SER A 133 -17.97 7.94 -0.01
CA SER A 133 -18.11 7.20 1.24
C SER A 133 -19.21 6.14 1.21
N ARG A 134 -20.21 6.23 0.35
CA ARG A 134 -21.25 5.20 0.20
C ARG A 134 -20.83 4.12 -0.78
N ASP A 135 -20.16 4.49 -1.86
CA ASP A 135 -19.75 3.55 -2.91
C ASP A 135 -18.75 2.51 -2.38
N HIS A 136 -17.84 2.89 -1.49
CA HIS A 136 -16.91 1.92 -0.89
C HIS A 136 -17.57 0.92 0.08
N GLN A 137 -18.76 1.20 0.63
CA GLN A 137 -19.43 0.27 1.55
C GLN A 137 -20.18 -0.86 0.83
N LYS A 138 -20.36 -0.73 -0.48
CA LYS A 138 -21.10 -1.70 -1.32
C LYS A 138 -20.20 -2.74 -1.99
N SER A 139 -18.88 -2.59 -1.88
CA SER A 139 -17.84 -3.44 -2.47
C SER A 139 -17.19 -4.33 -1.40
#